data_AF-A0A917ETM6-F1
#
_entry.id   AF-A0A917ETM6-F1
#
_cell.length_a   1.000
_cell.length_b   1.000
_cell.length_c   1.000
_cell.angle_alpha   90.00
_cell.angle_beta   90.00
_cell.angle_gamma   90.00
#
_symmetry.space_group_name_H-M   'P 1'
#
loop_
_entity.id
_entity.type
_entity.pdbx_description
1 polymer ?
#
loop_
_entity_poly.entity_id
_entity_poly.type
_entity_poly.pdbx_seq_one_letter_code
_entity_poly.pdbx_strand_id
1 'polypeptide(L)' 'MFKTTISKAIGALALSGALLTPTASADAATYVWVRDLHPDMYDYSYDPVTKRAQVWTDSRNYFIVSCDIVEYGKYMVKI' A
#
# COMPACT_ATOMS: atom_id res chain seq x y z
N MET A 1 17.49 -2.25 -40.21
CA MET A 1 16.01 -2.16 -40.30
C MET A 1 15.45 -2.59 -38.95
N PHE A 2 14.86 -1.66 -38.19
CA PHE A 2 14.26 -1.89 -36.88
C PHE A 2 12.95 -2.68 -36.97
N LYS A 3 12.68 -3.58 -36.01
CA LYS A 3 11.34 -3.69 -35.40
C LYS A 3 11.39 -4.42 -34.04
N THR A 4 11.07 -3.70 -32.98
CA THR A 4 10.80 -4.21 -31.63
C THR A 4 9.42 -4.84 -31.56
N THR A 5 9.26 -5.89 -30.74
CA THR A 5 7.93 -6.35 -30.29
C THR A 5 7.96 -6.52 -28.77
N ILE A 6 7.82 -5.40 -28.07
CA ILE A 6 7.46 -5.37 -26.65
C ILE A 6 5.96 -5.70 -26.58
N SER A 7 5.62 -6.92 -26.20
CA SER A 7 4.23 -7.30 -25.93
C SER A 7 3.82 -6.76 -24.57
N LYS A 8 3.16 -5.61 -24.59
CA LYS A 8 2.46 -5.00 -23.45
C LYS A 8 1.23 -5.85 -23.10
N ALA A 9 1.31 -6.67 -22.05
CA ALA A 9 0.14 -7.23 -21.38
C ALA A 9 -0.42 -6.19 -20.39
N ILE A 10 -1.13 -5.20 -20.92
CA ILE A 10 -1.90 -4.23 -20.14
C ILE A 10 -3.37 -4.59 -20.39
N GLY A 11 -4.07 -5.04 -19.36
CA GLY A 11 -5.52 -5.11 -19.42
C GLY A 11 -6.13 -6.30 -18.70
N ALA A 12 -6.11 -6.29 -17.38
CA ALA A 12 -7.11 -6.98 -16.56
C ALA A 12 -7.00 -6.56 -15.09
N LEU A 13 -7.32 -5.32 -14.77
CA LEU A 13 -7.78 -4.96 -13.43
C LEU A 13 -9.03 -4.10 -13.60
N ALA A 14 -10.17 -4.78 -13.74
CA ALA A 14 -11.48 -4.15 -13.65
C ALA A 14 -11.67 -3.69 -12.20
N LEU A 15 -11.48 -2.39 -11.98
CA LEU A 15 -11.71 -1.71 -10.71
C LEU A 15 -13.22 -1.54 -10.52
N SER A 16 -13.85 -2.49 -9.83
CA SER A 16 -15.22 -2.32 -9.34
C SER A 16 -15.23 -1.28 -8.22
N GLY A 17 -15.42 -0.02 -8.60
CA GLY A 17 -15.70 1.07 -7.66
C GLY A 17 -17.08 0.89 -7.06
N ALA A 18 -17.15 0.38 -5.82
CA ALA A 18 -18.36 0.37 -5.02
C ALA A 18 -18.19 1.34 -3.84
N LEU A 19 -18.73 2.53 -4.04
CA LEU A 19 -19.39 3.43 -3.09
C LEU A 19 -18.71 3.71 -1.73
N LEU A 20 -18.08 4.88 -1.69
CA LEU A 20 -17.76 5.67 -0.50
C LEU A 20 -19.04 6.04 0.27
N THR A 21 -19.18 5.55 1.50
CA THR A 21 -20.09 6.15 2.50
C THR A 21 -19.26 6.77 3.61
N PRO A 22 -19.10 8.10 3.67
CA PRO A 22 -18.55 8.74 4.86
C PRO A 22 -19.68 8.99 5.86
N THR A 23 -19.77 8.16 6.91
CA THR A 23 -20.54 8.49 8.13
C THR A 23 -19.59 9.12 9.14
N ALA A 24 -19.99 10.27 9.66
CA ALA A 24 -19.16 11.20 10.43
C ALA A 24 -18.88 10.77 11.89
N SER A 25 -17.67 11.16 12.36
CA SER A 25 -17.31 11.63 13.71
C SER A 25 -17.36 10.70 14.94
N ALA A 26 -16.22 10.09 15.25
CA ALA A 26 -15.63 10.07 16.59
C ALA A 26 -14.17 10.53 16.41
N ASP A 27 -13.42 10.82 17.47
CA ASP A 27 -11.96 11.02 17.38
C ASP A 27 -11.28 9.67 17.03
N ALA A 28 -11.57 9.19 15.82
CA ALA A 28 -11.14 7.94 15.27
C ALA A 28 -9.80 8.22 14.63
N ALA A 29 -8.75 7.84 15.35
CA ALA A 29 -7.43 7.59 14.77
C ALA A 29 -7.64 7.07 13.34
N THR A 30 -7.26 7.86 12.35
CA THR A 30 -7.54 7.49 10.97
C THR A 30 -6.48 6.46 10.62
N TYR A 31 -6.89 5.20 10.60
CA TYR A 31 -6.00 4.10 10.27
C TYR A 31 -5.95 3.97 8.75
N VAL A 32 -4.82 4.36 8.18
CA VAL A 32 -4.58 4.27 6.74
C VAL A 32 -3.68 3.07 6.49
N TRP A 33 -3.98 2.31 5.45
CA TRP A 33 -3.12 1.22 5.02
C TRP A 33 -1.79 1.78 4.53
N VAL A 34 -0.65 1.23 4.97
CA VAL A 34 0.68 1.73 4.56
C VAL A 34 0.85 1.84 3.05
N ARG A 35 0.26 0.91 2.28
CA ARG A 35 0.31 0.95 0.81
C ARG A 35 -0.53 2.07 0.20
N ASP A 36 -1.59 2.51 0.88
CA ASP A 36 -2.42 3.63 0.44
C ASP A 36 -1.73 4.97 0.72
N LEU A 37 -0.95 5.02 1.80
CA LEU A 37 -0.12 6.18 2.17
C LEU A 37 1.08 6.39 1.23
N HIS A 38 1.57 5.30 0.61
CA HIS A 38 2.77 5.34 -0.23
C HIS A 38 2.62 4.57 -1.56
N PRO A 39 1.55 4.76 -2.34
CA PRO A 39 1.15 3.84 -3.42
C PRO A 39 2.22 3.55 -4.49
N ASP A 40 3.17 4.46 -4.69
CA ASP A 40 4.20 4.40 -5.73
C ASP A 40 5.54 3.78 -5.27
N MET A 41 5.55 3.09 -4.11
CA MET A 41 6.76 2.46 -3.58
C MET A 41 7.08 1.13 -4.25
N TYR A 42 8.37 0.79 -4.25
CA TYR A 42 8.93 -0.39 -4.93
C TYR A 42 8.43 -1.69 -4.30
N ASP A 43 8.49 -1.81 -2.98
CA ASP A 43 8.06 -3.01 -2.25
C ASP A 43 7.67 -2.70 -0.80
N TYR A 44 6.98 -3.65 -0.15
CA TYR A 44 6.52 -3.54 1.23
C TYR A 44 6.75 -4.85 1.96
N SER A 45 7.55 -4.80 3.02
CA SER A 45 7.81 -5.95 3.88
C SER A 45 7.34 -5.65 5.30
N TYR A 46 6.54 -6.52 5.89
CA TYR A 46 6.06 -6.35 7.27
C TYR A 46 6.78 -7.30 8.22
N ASP A 47 7.29 -6.73 9.30
CA ASP A 47 7.90 -7.47 10.40
C ASP A 47 6.89 -7.63 11.55
N PRO A 48 6.36 -8.86 11.77
CA PRO A 48 5.35 -9.11 12.80
C PRO A 48 5.90 -9.05 14.23
N VAL A 49 7.21 -9.18 14.41
CA VAL A 49 7.86 -9.17 15.74
C VAL A 49 7.94 -7.74 16.27
N THR A 50 8.32 -6.81 15.41
CA THR A 50 8.49 -5.39 15.74
C THR A 50 7.28 -4.54 15.40
N LYS A 51 6.26 -5.12 14.74
CA LYS A 51 5.06 -4.44 14.24
C LYS A 51 5.40 -3.24 13.33
N ARG A 52 6.35 -3.44 12.43
CA ARG A 52 6.87 -2.39 11.55
C ARG A 52 6.80 -2.82 10.08
N ALA A 53 6.36 -1.91 9.23
CA ALA A 53 6.44 -2.05 7.78
C ALA A 53 7.70 -1.36 7.27
N GLN A 54 8.50 -2.08 6.50
CA GLN A 54 9.56 -1.55 5.66
C GLN A 54 8.95 -1.18 4.31
N VAL A 55 9.02 0.11 3.99
CA VAL A 55 8.54 0.65 2.73
C VAL A 55 9.76 0.95 1.86
N TRP A 56 9.93 0.16 0.81
CA TRP A 56 11.10 0.21 -0.07
C TRP A 56 10.87 1.24 -1.17
N THR A 57 11.77 2.21 -1.28
CA THR A 57 11.75 3.21 -2.37
C THR A 57 12.44 2.69 -3.62
N ASP A 58 13.41 1.78 -3.45
CA ASP A 58 14.16 1.10 -4.50
C ASP A 58 14.79 -0.20 -3.97
N SER A 59 15.67 -0.84 -4.73
CA SER A 59 16.32 -2.11 -4.36
C SER A 59 17.32 -2.02 -3.19
N ARG A 60 17.65 -0.82 -2.72
CA ARG A 60 18.65 -0.58 -1.66
C ARG A 60 18.17 0.35 -0.56
N ASN A 61 17.18 1.20 -0.81
CA ASN A 61 16.68 2.15 0.18
C ASN A 61 15.25 1.80 0.62
N TYR A 62 15.03 1.93 1.91
CA TYR A 62 13.72 1.80 2.55
C TYR A 62 13.62 2.74 3.75
N PHE A 63 12.40 3.00 4.17
CA PHE A 63 12.10 3.63 5.44
C PHE A 63 11.14 2.75 6.25
N ILE A 64 11.09 3.00 7.54
CA ILE A 64 10.33 2.17 8.48
C ILE A 64 9.10 2.95 8.95
N VAL A 65 7.95 2.30 8.90
CA VAL A 65 6.69 2.82 9.42
C VAL A 65 6.19 1.88 10.52
N SER A 66 5.93 2.43 11.71
CA SER A 66 5.35 1.67 12.83
C SER A 66 3.86 1.44 12.57
N CYS A 67 3.42 0.18 12.58
CA CYS A 67 2.03 -0.19 12.34
C CYS A 67 1.31 -0.44 13.66
N ASP A 68 0.15 0.18 13.83
CA ASP A 68 -0.68 0.05 15.03
C ASP A 68 -1.61 -1.16 14.93
N ILE A 69 -2.16 -1.41 13.74
CA ILE A 69 -3.18 -2.43 13.50
C ILE A 69 -2.77 -3.32 12.33
N VAL A 70 -2.98 -4.62 12.48
CA VAL A 70 -2.87 -5.59 11.38
C VAL A 70 -4.19 -6.32 11.24
N GLU A 71 -4.88 -6.10 10.12
CA GLU A 71 -6.21 -6.66 9.88
C GLU A 71 -6.29 -7.21 8.46
N TYR A 72 -6.71 -8.47 8.30
CA TYR A 72 -6.83 -9.13 6.99
C TYR A 72 -5.58 -9.02 6.09
N GLY A 73 -4.37 -9.05 6.69
CA GLY A 73 -3.11 -8.89 5.96
C GLY A 73 -2.79 -7.45 5.54
N LYS A 74 -3.58 -6.47 5.99
CA LYS A 74 -3.32 -5.03 5.82
C LYS A 74 -2.67 -4.48 7.08
N TYR A 75 -1.57 -3.77 6.91
CA TYR A 75 -0.85 -3.09 7.99
C TYR A 75 -1.26 -1.62 7.99
N MET A 76 -1.95 -1.20 9.04
CA MET A 76 -2.49 0.15 9.15
C MET A 76 -1.67 0.99 10.11
N VAL A 77 -1.53 2.26 9.76
CA VAL A 77 -0.80 3.26 10.53
C VAL A 77 -1.77 4.36 10.90
N LYS A 78 -1.68 4.83 12.14
CA LYS A 78 -2.46 5.96 12.59
C LYS A 78 -1.91 7.24 11.95
N ILE A 79 -2.76 7.97 11.23
CA ILE A 79 -2.51 9.37 10.84
C ILE A 79 -3.20 10.34 11.78
#